data_AF-A0A7C1EXJ3-F1
#
_entry.id   AF-A0A7C1EXJ3-F1
#
_cell.length_a   1.000
_cell.length_b   1.000
_cell.length_c   1.000
_cell.angle_alpha   90.00
_cell.angle_beta   90.00
_cell.angle_gamma   90.00
#
_symmetry.space_group_name_H-M   'P 1'
#
loop_
_entity.id
_entity.type
_entity.pdbx_description
1 polymer ?
#
loop_
_entity_poly.entity_id
_entity_poly.type
_entity_poly.pdbx_seq_one_letter_code
_entity_poly.pdbx_strand_id
1 'polypeptide(L)'
;MRLFHDRNVLIAALRQRGVDYLMSDGPADGQVSDEELIASLAAHEDARLRSALIALFLLQPALAARVQPVLKELEPEAQAELTARYMAAVYLQMFWRTRLAIYGLEAKPLPDLFSMQLGLPAPEEMYGKPGLHALAEWHQRQRPVAYNRRVEYELVIEHLIASLKMRARPKEAVAA
;
A
#
# COMPACT_ATOMS: atom_id res chain seq x y z
N MET A 1 -18.67 10.07 -0.34
CA MET A 1 -18.17 8.78 0.19
C MET A 1 -17.99 8.88 1.69
N ARG A 2 -18.24 7.81 2.47
CA ARG A 2 -18.06 7.82 3.94
C ARG A 2 -16.59 7.58 4.30
N LEU A 3 -16.05 8.35 5.24
CA LEU A 3 -14.72 8.13 5.81
C LEU A 3 -14.82 7.50 7.21
N PHE A 4 -14.00 6.48 7.45
CA PHE A 4 -13.86 5.80 8.72
C PHE A 4 -12.59 6.28 9.42
N HIS A 5 -12.72 6.69 10.68
CA HIS A 5 -11.60 7.16 11.51
C HIS A 5 -11.22 6.14 12.60
N ASP A 6 -12.03 5.09 12.78
CA ASP A 6 -11.73 4.03 13.73
C ASP A 6 -10.63 3.12 13.17
N ARG A 7 -9.49 3.14 13.84
CA ARG A 7 -8.31 2.35 13.50
C ARG A 7 -8.59 0.85 13.46
N ASN A 8 -9.36 0.31 14.41
CA ASN A 8 -9.62 -1.14 14.49
C ASN A 8 -10.56 -1.58 13.34
N VAL A 9 -11.54 -0.74 12.96
CA VAL A 9 -12.40 -0.99 11.78
C VAL A 9 -11.56 -1.07 10.50
N LEU A 10 -10.63 -0.13 10.31
CA LEU A 10 -9.75 -0.12 9.14
C LEU A 10 -8.78 -1.31 9.12
N ILE A 11 -8.23 -1.70 10.29
CA ILE A 11 -7.36 -2.87 10.39
C ILE A 11 -8.13 -4.16 10.11
N ALA A 12 -9.36 -4.28 10.60
CA ALA A 12 -10.21 -5.43 10.29
C ALA A 12 -10.49 -5.52 8.77
N ALA A 13 -10.83 -4.41 8.13
CA ALA A 13 -11.05 -4.34 6.69
C ALA A 13 -9.80 -4.64 5.86
N LEU A 14 -8.61 -4.22 6.32
CA LEU A 14 -7.31 -4.55 5.74
C LEU A 14 -6.98 -6.05 5.83
N ARG A 15 -7.23 -6.67 6.99
CA ARG A 15 -7.04 -8.12 7.19
C ARG A 15 -7.96 -8.96 6.31
N GLN A 16 -9.20 -8.54 6.12
CA GLN A 16 -10.13 -9.19 5.17
C GLN A 16 -9.57 -9.22 3.73
N ARG A 17 -8.63 -8.33 3.40
CA ARG A 17 -7.95 -8.22 2.11
C ARG A 17 -6.51 -8.75 2.13
N GLY A 18 -6.08 -9.37 3.22
CA GLY A 18 -4.79 -10.06 3.40
C GLY A 18 -3.64 -9.20 3.94
N VAL A 19 -3.91 -7.98 4.38
CA VAL A 19 -2.93 -7.10 5.04
C VAL A 19 -2.93 -7.38 6.55
N ASP A 20 -2.09 -8.33 6.97
CA ASP A 20 -2.22 -8.96 8.29
C ASP A 20 -1.13 -8.58 9.29
N TYR A 21 -0.17 -7.73 8.89
CA TYR A 21 0.97 -7.35 9.74
C TYR A 21 0.65 -6.24 10.76
N LEU A 22 -0.54 -5.62 10.67
CA LEU A 22 -0.97 -4.60 11.62
C LEU A 22 -1.72 -5.22 12.80
N MET A 23 -1.36 -4.79 14.01
CA MET A 23 -2.00 -5.23 15.26
C MET A 23 -3.26 -4.41 15.54
N SER A 24 -4.35 -5.12 15.88
CA SER A 24 -5.62 -4.55 16.33
C SER A 24 -5.69 -4.60 17.85
N ASP A 25 -6.26 -3.58 18.48
CA ASP A 25 -6.40 -3.50 19.94
C ASP A 25 -7.74 -4.06 20.42
N GLY A 26 -8.62 -4.45 19.50
CA GLY A 26 -9.91 -5.04 19.82
C GLY A 26 -10.64 -5.60 18.60
N PRO A 27 -11.79 -6.26 18.81
CA PRO A 27 -12.70 -6.61 17.73
C PRO A 27 -13.28 -5.33 17.12
N ALA A 28 -13.52 -5.35 15.81
CA ALA A 28 -14.23 -4.28 15.12
C ALA A 28 -15.25 -4.90 14.17
N ASP A 29 -16.48 -4.42 14.26
CA ASP A 29 -17.56 -4.77 13.37
C ASP A 29 -17.83 -3.61 12.42
N GLY A 30 -18.07 -3.94 11.16
CA GLY A 30 -18.36 -2.96 10.13
C GLY A 30 -17.98 -3.47 8.75
N GLN A 31 -18.91 -3.33 7.82
CA GLN A 31 -18.63 -3.60 6.41
C GLN A 31 -18.09 -2.32 5.78
N VAL A 32 -16.82 -2.33 5.39
CA VAL A 32 -16.15 -1.22 4.70
C VAL A 32 -15.94 -1.63 3.25
N SER A 33 -16.51 -0.86 2.31
CA SER A 33 -16.27 -1.07 0.87
C SER A 33 -14.81 -0.78 0.50
N ASP A 34 -14.38 -1.20 -0.70
CA ASP A 34 -13.01 -0.97 -1.16
C ASP A 34 -12.71 0.53 -1.32
N GLU A 35 -13.65 1.28 -1.90
CA GLU A 35 -13.53 2.72 -2.08
C GLU A 35 -13.44 3.45 -0.74
N GLU A 36 -14.32 3.11 0.21
CA GLU A 36 -14.29 3.69 1.56
C GLU A 36 -13.01 3.33 2.29
N LEU A 37 -12.50 2.10 2.15
CA LEU A 37 -11.24 1.67 2.76
C LEU A 37 -10.07 2.49 2.19
N ILE A 38 -9.95 2.57 0.87
CA ILE A 38 -8.86 3.32 0.21
C ILE A 38 -8.90 4.79 0.61
N ALA A 39 -10.09 5.41 0.57
CA ALA A 39 -10.28 6.80 0.93
C ALA A 39 -9.96 7.08 2.40
N SER A 40 -10.47 6.23 3.29
CA SER A 40 -10.26 6.36 4.73
C SER A 40 -8.80 6.18 5.09
N LEU A 41 -8.11 5.19 4.50
CA LEU A 41 -6.68 4.99 4.71
C LEU A 41 -5.87 6.18 4.20
N ALA A 42 -6.19 6.77 3.05
CA ALA A 42 -5.45 7.91 2.51
C ALA A 42 -5.59 9.17 3.38
N ALA A 43 -6.79 9.40 3.93
CA ALA A 43 -7.11 10.54 4.78
C ALA A 43 -6.72 10.35 6.26
N HIS A 44 -6.32 9.14 6.67
CA HIS A 44 -6.13 8.81 8.07
C HIS A 44 -4.93 9.54 8.71
N GLU A 45 -5.01 9.89 10.00
CA GLU A 45 -3.93 10.55 10.74
C GLU A 45 -2.77 9.60 11.12
N ASP A 46 -3.05 8.32 11.35
CA ASP A 46 -2.06 7.26 11.58
C ASP A 46 -1.25 6.94 10.29
N ALA A 47 0.05 7.23 10.32
CA ALA A 47 0.98 6.96 9.22
C ALA A 47 1.09 5.49 8.83
N ARG A 48 0.90 4.57 9.78
CA ARG A 48 0.95 3.11 9.52
C ARG A 48 -0.25 2.66 8.71
N LEU A 49 -1.43 3.22 8.99
CA LEU A 49 -2.64 2.94 8.20
C LEU A 49 -2.49 3.50 6.78
N ARG A 50 -2.02 4.74 6.63
CA ARG A 50 -1.72 5.30 5.29
C ARG A 50 -0.72 4.44 4.52
N SER A 51 0.32 3.97 5.22
CA SER A 51 1.35 3.08 4.65
C SER A 51 0.80 1.74 4.16
N ALA A 52 -0.26 1.23 4.80
CA ALA A 52 -0.88 -0.04 4.43
C ALA A 52 -1.51 -0.05 3.04
N LEU A 53 -1.79 1.13 2.45
CA LEU A 53 -2.23 1.24 1.05
C LEU A 53 -1.26 0.55 0.08
N ILE A 54 0.06 0.64 0.33
CA ILE A 54 1.06 -0.02 -0.52
C ILE A 54 0.84 -1.54 -0.53
N ALA A 55 0.74 -2.14 0.66
CA ALA A 55 0.53 -3.58 0.78
C ALA A 55 -0.85 -4.00 0.24
N LEU A 56 -1.88 -3.18 0.46
CA LEU A 56 -3.22 -3.41 -0.05
C LEU A 56 -3.23 -3.54 -1.58
N PHE A 57 -2.59 -2.61 -2.31
CA PHE A 57 -2.55 -2.68 -3.77
C PHE A 57 -1.71 -3.84 -4.29
N LEU A 58 -0.61 -4.19 -3.61
CA LEU A 58 0.20 -5.35 -3.98
C LEU A 58 -0.56 -6.67 -3.83
N LEU A 59 -1.36 -6.79 -2.76
CA LEU A 59 -2.18 -7.98 -2.49
C LEU A 59 -3.47 -8.02 -3.31
N GLN A 60 -4.03 -6.86 -3.65
CA GLN A 60 -5.28 -6.74 -4.39
C GLN A 60 -5.13 -5.81 -5.61
N PRO A 61 -4.40 -6.22 -6.69
CA PRO A 61 -4.14 -5.35 -7.82
C PRO A 61 -5.40 -4.87 -8.56
N ALA A 62 -6.51 -5.61 -8.46
CA ALA A 62 -7.80 -5.21 -9.02
C ALA A 62 -8.31 -3.87 -8.45
N LEU A 63 -7.88 -3.49 -7.25
CA LEU A 63 -8.24 -2.22 -6.62
C LEU A 63 -7.63 -1.00 -7.32
N ALA A 64 -6.66 -1.18 -8.22
CA ALA A 64 -6.12 -0.11 -9.06
C ALA A 64 -7.23 0.64 -9.83
N ALA A 65 -8.27 -0.08 -10.27
CA ALA A 65 -9.42 0.53 -10.96
C ALA A 65 -10.23 1.50 -10.09
N ARG A 66 -10.08 1.44 -8.77
CA ARG A 66 -10.77 2.31 -7.80
C ARG A 66 -10.00 3.59 -7.47
N VAL A 67 -8.71 3.67 -7.82
CA VAL A 67 -7.83 4.78 -7.41
C VAL A 67 -8.29 6.11 -7.99
N GLN A 68 -8.49 6.20 -9.31
CA GLN A 68 -8.93 7.47 -9.93
C GLN A 68 -10.33 7.92 -9.48
N PRO A 69 -11.36 7.04 -9.40
CA PRO A 69 -12.64 7.40 -8.80
C PRO A 69 -12.52 7.94 -7.38
N VAL A 70 -11.75 7.27 -6.52
CA VAL A 70 -11.56 7.68 -5.12
C VAL A 70 -10.82 9.02 -5.02
N LEU A 71 -9.79 9.24 -5.83
CA LEU A 71 -9.04 10.50 -5.83
C LEU A 71 -9.93 11.73 -6.05
N LYS A 72 -10.94 11.64 -6.92
CA LYS A 72 -11.84 12.76 -7.25
C LYS A 72 -12.67 13.24 -6.04
N GLU A 73 -12.83 12.39 -5.04
CA GLU A 73 -13.66 12.63 -3.86
C GLU A 73 -12.83 13.01 -2.62
N LEU A 74 -11.50 12.99 -2.73
CA LEU A 74 -10.59 13.26 -1.62
C LEU A 74 -10.15 14.72 -1.59
N GLU A 75 -9.84 15.22 -0.40
CA GLU A 75 -9.15 16.50 -0.22
C GLU A 75 -7.70 16.43 -0.74
N PRO A 76 -7.09 17.56 -1.13
CA PRO A 76 -5.78 17.57 -1.80
C PRO A 76 -4.65 16.83 -1.08
N GLU A 77 -4.58 16.92 0.25
CA GLU A 77 -3.54 16.20 1.04
C GLU A 77 -3.73 14.68 0.96
N ALA A 78 -4.98 14.20 1.08
CA ALA A 78 -5.31 12.79 0.96
C ALA A 78 -5.16 12.30 -0.49
N GLN A 79 -5.41 13.15 -1.49
CA GLN A 79 -5.11 12.83 -2.89
C GLN A 79 -3.61 12.61 -3.10
N ALA A 80 -2.77 13.50 -2.58
CA ALA A 80 -1.32 13.37 -2.68
C ALA A 80 -0.83 12.08 -1.99
N GLU A 81 -1.37 11.77 -0.80
CA GLU A 81 -1.04 10.53 -0.10
C GLU A 81 -1.46 9.29 -0.89
N LEU A 82 -2.72 9.21 -1.36
CA LEU A 82 -3.18 8.06 -2.14
C LEU A 82 -2.34 7.88 -3.42
N THR A 83 -2.06 8.97 -4.13
CA THR A 83 -1.21 8.97 -5.32
C THR A 83 0.19 8.45 -5.01
N ALA A 84 0.80 8.96 -3.92
CA ALA A 84 2.13 8.52 -3.50
C ALA A 84 2.18 7.03 -3.17
N ARG A 85 1.22 6.55 -2.37
CA ARG A 85 1.20 5.15 -1.91
C ARG A 85 0.89 4.19 -3.04
N TYR A 86 0.00 4.57 -3.95
CA TYR A 86 -0.27 3.79 -5.16
C TYR A 86 0.99 3.68 -6.03
N MET A 87 1.64 4.80 -6.35
CA MET A 87 2.85 4.77 -7.16
C MET A 87 4.00 4.04 -6.46
N ALA A 88 4.10 4.14 -5.14
CA ALA A 88 5.08 3.36 -4.38
C ALA A 88 4.83 1.86 -4.54
N ALA A 89 3.57 1.41 -4.53
CA ALA A 89 3.22 0.02 -4.81
C ALA A 89 3.65 -0.41 -6.23
N VAL A 90 3.41 0.43 -7.26
CA VAL A 90 3.84 0.16 -8.64
C VAL A 90 5.35 -0.03 -8.73
N TYR A 91 6.15 0.92 -8.22
CA TYR A 91 7.60 0.83 -8.26
C TYR A 91 8.15 -0.33 -7.41
N LEU A 92 7.58 -0.56 -6.22
CA LEU A 92 8.00 -1.66 -5.35
C LEU A 92 7.66 -3.02 -5.95
N GLN A 93 6.52 -3.17 -6.63
CA GLN A 93 6.16 -4.42 -7.31
C GLN A 93 7.20 -4.77 -8.37
N MET A 94 7.66 -3.77 -9.15
CA MET A 94 8.70 -3.98 -10.15
C MET A 94 10.05 -4.32 -9.50
N PHE A 95 10.47 -3.52 -8.52
CA PHE A 95 11.77 -3.66 -7.88
C PHE A 95 11.91 -4.98 -7.10
N TRP A 96 10.82 -5.44 -6.47
CA TRP A 96 10.80 -6.67 -5.66
C TRP A 96 10.17 -7.88 -6.35
N ARG A 97 9.86 -7.79 -7.66
CA ARG A 97 9.09 -8.79 -8.42
C ARG A 97 9.52 -10.23 -8.13
N THR A 98 10.81 -10.52 -8.25
CA THR A 98 11.35 -11.87 -8.02
C THR A 98 11.11 -12.36 -6.60
N ARG A 99 11.31 -11.50 -5.59
CA ARG A 99 11.16 -11.87 -4.18
C ARG A 99 9.69 -12.05 -3.79
N LEU A 100 8.79 -11.27 -4.40
CA LEU A 100 7.35 -11.43 -4.21
C LEU A 100 6.85 -12.75 -4.81
N ALA A 101 7.31 -13.10 -6.02
CA ALA A 101 6.97 -14.37 -6.67
C ALA A 101 7.42 -15.59 -5.85
N ILE A 102 8.62 -15.56 -5.25
CA ILE A 102 9.12 -16.64 -4.37
C ILE A 102 8.15 -16.98 -3.23
N TYR A 103 7.40 -16.00 -2.72
CA TYR A 103 6.45 -16.19 -1.63
C TYR A 103 4.99 -16.24 -2.11
N GLY A 104 4.76 -16.58 -3.38
CA GLY A 104 3.44 -16.85 -3.94
C GLY A 104 2.62 -15.62 -4.28
N LEU A 105 3.23 -14.42 -4.28
CA LEU A 105 2.56 -13.20 -4.74
C LEU A 105 2.87 -12.95 -6.23
N GLU A 106 2.32 -13.80 -7.08
CA GLU A 106 2.32 -13.64 -8.54
C GLU A 106 1.10 -12.83 -8.98
N ALA A 107 1.04 -11.58 -8.52
CA ALA A 107 -0.08 -10.69 -8.82
C ALA A 107 0.07 -10.07 -10.22
N LYS A 108 -1.05 -9.74 -10.86
CA LYS A 108 -1.03 -8.94 -12.09
C LYS A 108 -0.25 -7.64 -11.86
N PRO A 109 0.55 -7.18 -12.84
CA PRO A 109 1.22 -5.90 -12.73
C PRO A 109 0.23 -4.77 -12.45
N LEU A 110 0.55 -3.92 -11.48
CA LEU A 110 -0.19 -2.70 -11.21
C LEU A 110 0.01 -1.74 -12.38
N PRO A 111 -1.06 -1.14 -12.94
CA PRO A 111 -0.92 -0.19 -14.02
C PRO A 111 -0.27 1.10 -13.53
N ASP A 112 0.62 1.66 -14.33
CA ASP A 112 1.11 3.01 -14.07
C ASP A 112 0.01 4.02 -14.38
N LEU A 113 -0.43 4.75 -13.35
CA LEU A 113 -1.50 5.75 -13.47
C LEU A 113 -0.97 7.18 -13.48
N PHE A 114 0.25 7.43 -12.98
CA PHE A 114 0.66 8.79 -12.61
C PHE A 114 2.12 9.15 -12.91
N SER A 115 3.01 8.22 -13.31
CA SER A 115 4.44 8.58 -13.48
C SER A 115 4.62 9.78 -14.42
N MET A 116 3.96 9.76 -15.58
CA MET A 116 4.01 10.83 -16.58
C MET A 116 3.45 12.15 -16.04
N GLN A 117 2.30 12.10 -15.34
CA GLN A 117 1.68 13.30 -14.75
C GLN A 117 2.58 13.94 -13.68
N LEU A 118 3.30 13.11 -12.91
CA LEU A 118 4.16 13.55 -11.82
C LEU A 118 5.58 13.90 -12.28
N GLY A 119 5.91 13.69 -13.57
CA GLY A 119 7.26 13.87 -14.10
C GLY A 119 8.28 12.88 -13.50
N LEU A 120 7.84 11.67 -13.16
CA LEU A 120 8.67 10.62 -12.57
C LEU A 120 9.23 9.69 -13.66
N PRO A 121 10.40 9.08 -13.44
CA PRO A 121 10.88 7.97 -14.27
C PRO A 121 9.86 6.84 -14.40
N ALA A 122 9.80 6.20 -15.56
CA ALA A 122 8.88 5.10 -15.82
C ALA A 122 9.18 3.90 -14.89
N PRO A 123 8.16 3.13 -14.44
CA PRO A 123 8.37 1.96 -13.57
C PRO A 123 9.32 0.91 -14.13
N GLU A 124 9.42 0.77 -15.45
CA GLU A 124 10.29 -0.19 -16.13
C GLU A 124 11.77 0.24 -16.09
N GLU A 125 12.05 1.54 -15.93
CA GLU A 125 13.40 2.07 -15.94
C GLU A 125 14.18 1.60 -14.72
N MET A 126 15.28 0.87 -14.95
CA MET A 126 16.15 0.31 -13.89
C MET A 126 15.34 -0.38 -12.77
N TYR A 127 14.30 -1.13 -13.16
CA TYR A 127 13.41 -1.86 -12.26
C TYR A 127 12.68 -0.96 -11.24
N GLY A 128 12.39 0.29 -11.60
CA GLY A 128 11.59 1.22 -10.80
C GLY A 128 12.35 1.93 -9.68
N LYS A 129 13.64 1.62 -9.48
CA LYS A 129 14.45 2.22 -8.41
C LYS A 129 14.60 3.76 -8.54
N PRO A 130 14.89 4.34 -9.72
CA PRO A 130 14.95 5.80 -9.87
C PRO A 130 13.59 6.46 -9.62
N GLY A 131 12.51 5.84 -10.13
CA GLY A 131 11.15 6.30 -9.90
C GLY A 131 10.75 6.31 -8.43
N LEU A 132 11.11 5.27 -7.66
CA LEU A 132 10.88 5.21 -6.22
C LEU A 132 11.60 6.34 -5.46
N HIS A 133 12.82 6.69 -5.88
CA HIS A 133 13.56 7.81 -5.28
C HIS A 133 12.91 9.15 -5.60
N ALA A 134 12.61 9.42 -6.87
CA ALA A 134 11.94 10.64 -7.30
C ALA A 134 10.55 10.79 -6.66
N LEU A 135 9.81 9.68 -6.51
CA LEU A 135 8.51 9.66 -5.85
C LEU A 135 8.62 10.02 -4.36
N ALA A 136 9.65 9.51 -3.66
CA ALA A 136 9.87 9.84 -2.26
C ALA A 136 10.13 11.34 -2.08
N GLU A 137 10.92 11.96 -2.96
CA GLU A 137 11.13 13.41 -2.95
C GLU A 137 9.85 14.18 -3.28
N TRP A 138 9.10 13.74 -4.29
CA TRP A 138 7.83 14.36 -4.65
C TRP A 138 6.86 14.32 -3.46
N HIS A 139 6.69 13.17 -2.82
CA HIS A 139 5.79 13.01 -1.66
C HIS A 139 6.26 13.86 -0.48
N GLN A 140 7.58 13.96 -0.25
CA GLN A 140 8.15 14.84 0.77
C GLN A 140 7.81 16.32 0.55
N ARG A 141 7.74 16.79 -0.70
CA ARG A 141 7.34 18.17 -1.03
C ARG A 141 5.84 18.40 -0.82
N GLN A 142 5.00 17.40 -1.13
CA GLN A 142 3.54 17.50 -0.91
C GLN A 142 3.19 17.48 0.58
N ARG A 143 3.89 16.64 1.34
CA ARG A 143 3.64 16.44 2.76
C ARG A 143 4.94 16.24 3.54
N PRO A 144 5.56 17.35 3.98
CA PRO A 144 6.84 17.31 4.68
C PRO A 144 6.75 16.54 6.00
N VAL A 145 7.72 15.66 6.21
CA VAL A 145 7.92 14.88 7.44
C VAL A 145 9.41 14.80 7.78
N ALA A 146 9.75 14.51 9.04
CA ALA A 146 11.15 14.44 9.47
C ALA A 146 11.89 13.16 9.02
N TYR A 147 11.16 12.15 8.53
CA TYR A 147 11.71 10.85 8.17
C TYR A 147 11.81 10.65 6.66
N ASN A 148 12.60 9.66 6.24
CA ASN A 148 12.79 9.34 4.82
C ASN A 148 11.62 8.51 4.27
N ARG A 149 10.81 9.09 3.38
CA ARG A 149 9.67 8.42 2.71
C ARG A 149 10.05 7.14 1.98
N ARG A 150 11.25 7.08 1.39
CA ARG A 150 11.70 5.87 0.70
C ARG A 150 11.88 4.71 1.68
N VAL A 151 12.49 4.98 2.84
CA VAL A 151 12.65 3.99 3.90
C VAL A 151 11.28 3.54 4.43
N GLU A 152 10.34 4.47 4.58
CA GLU A 152 8.95 4.14 4.94
C GLU A 152 8.31 3.16 3.95
N TYR A 153 8.46 3.39 2.64
CA TYR A 153 7.94 2.48 1.61
C TYR A 153 8.61 1.10 1.65
N GLU A 154 9.94 1.08 1.79
CA GLU A 154 10.73 -0.16 1.89
C GLU A 154 10.34 -0.97 3.14
N LEU A 155 10.04 -0.33 4.28
CA LEU A 155 9.55 -1.04 5.47
C LEU A 155 8.22 -1.75 5.23
N VAL A 156 7.31 -1.17 4.44
CA VAL A 156 6.02 -1.83 4.13
C VAL A 156 6.22 -3.12 3.34
N ILE A 157 7.09 -3.10 2.32
CA ILE A 157 7.34 -4.32 1.53
C ILE A 157 8.07 -5.38 2.35
N GLU A 158 8.95 -4.98 3.27
CA GLU A 158 9.61 -5.91 4.19
C GLU A 158 8.61 -6.59 5.13
N HIS A 159 7.69 -5.82 5.72
CA HIS A 159 6.61 -6.37 6.54
C HIS A 159 5.68 -7.29 5.75
N LEU A 160 5.32 -6.90 4.52
CA LEU A 160 4.51 -7.74 3.63
C LEU A 160 5.21 -9.07 3.33
N ILE A 161 6.49 -9.02 2.93
CA ILE A 161 7.28 -10.23 2.66
C ILE A 161 7.40 -11.11 3.91
N ALA A 162 7.61 -10.51 5.09
CA ALA A 162 7.64 -11.27 6.34
C ALA A 162 6.31 -11.99 6.61
N SER A 163 5.17 -11.31 6.38
CA SER A 163 3.84 -11.91 6.48
C SER A 163 3.64 -13.05 5.47
N LEU A 164 4.05 -12.86 4.21
CA LEU A 164 3.96 -13.90 3.17
C LEU A 164 4.84 -15.11 3.52
N LYS A 165 6.06 -14.89 4.01
CA LYS A 165 6.95 -15.96 4.51
C LYS A 165 6.27 -16.80 5.60
N MET A 166 5.63 -16.14 6.57
CA MET A 166 4.96 -16.85 7.66
C MET A 166 3.77 -17.69 7.17
N ARG A 167 3.05 -17.24 6.14
CA ARG A 167 1.96 -17.98 5.49
C ARG A 167 2.44 -19.15 4.63
N ALA A 168 3.61 -19.01 3.98
CA ALA A 168 4.18 -20.01 3.11
C ALA A 168 4.93 -21.13 3.85
N ARG A 169 5.24 -20.97 5.15
CA ARG A 169 5.78 -22.07 5.95
C ARG A 169 4.73 -23.18 6.05
N PRO A 170 5.10 -24.45 5.77
CA PRO A 170 4.21 -25.58 6.04
C PRO A 170 3.77 -25.54 7.51
N LYS A 171 2.54 -25.95 7.80
CA LYS A 171 2.10 -26.30 9.17
C LYS A 171 2.82 -27.58 9.63
N GLU A 172 4.14 -27.58 9.70
CA GLU A 172 4.95 -28.65 10.27
C GLU A 172 5.56 -28.13 11.59
N ALA A 173 4.78 -28.22 12.67
CA ALA A 173 5.26 -28.24 14.08
C ALA A 173 4.09 -28.19 15.10
N VAL A 174 2.97 -28.86 14.86
CA VAL A 174 1.99 -29.17 15.92
C VAL A 174 1.49 -30.60 15.76
N ALA A 175 2.42 -31.55 15.92
CA ALA A 175 2.15 -32.95 16.20
C ALA A 175 3.47 -33.62 16.63
N ALA A 176 3.85 -33.40 17.89
CA ALA A 176 4.72 -34.28 18.66
C ALA A 176 4.34 -34.13 20.14
#